data_AF-A0A9X2GFJ8-F1
#
_entry.id   AF-A0A9X2GFJ8-F1
#
_cell.length_a   1.000
_cell.length_b   1.000
_cell.length_c   1.000
_cell.angle_alpha   90.00
_cell.angle_beta   90.00
_cell.angle_gamma   90.00
#
_symmetry.space_group_name_H-M   'P 1'
#
loop_
_entity.id
_entity.type
_entity.pdbx_description
1 polymer ?
#
loop_
_entity_poly.entity_id
_entity_poly.type
_entity_poly.pdbx_seq_one_letter_code
_entity_poly.pdbx_strand_id
1 'polypeptide(L)'
;MGSLEGVHVNVDQAVSARAERLAMEVCWDGTCRRSSGELMPATRPGEQTCSGDTCSVTAVRTGGKFGFGTISGLPKRPVEVRLTLGDGGPEPVLTRTIRVTPKATFPNGPDCGEGAPQVTLTVAADGTVREG
;
A
#
# COMPACT_ATOMS: atom_id res chain seq x y z
N MET A 1 -2.34 9.18 -18.24
CA MET A 1 -1.99 9.15 -16.79
C MET A 1 -1.07 7.96 -16.55
N GLY A 2 -0.04 8.12 -15.72
CA GLY A 2 0.87 7.05 -15.31
C GLY A 2 0.70 6.70 -13.84
N SER A 3 1.46 5.72 -13.36
CA SER A 3 1.55 5.36 -11.95
C SER A 3 2.48 6.31 -11.20
N LEU A 4 2.23 6.48 -9.90
CA LEU A 4 3.14 7.15 -8.99
C LEU A 4 4.21 6.17 -8.51
N GLU A 5 5.44 6.63 -8.30
CA GLU A 5 6.47 5.84 -7.64
C GLU A 5 6.24 5.77 -6.14
N GLY A 6 6.27 4.57 -5.56
CA GLY A 6 6.02 4.43 -4.14
C GLY A 6 5.72 3.03 -3.64
N VAL A 7 5.23 2.99 -2.41
CA VAL A 7 4.92 1.76 -1.69
C VAL A 7 3.43 1.75 -1.36
N HIS A 8 2.72 0.76 -1.89
CA HIS A 8 1.37 0.45 -1.48
C HIS A 8 1.40 -0.44 -0.23
N VAL A 9 0.51 -0.22 0.72
CA VAL A 9 0.44 -1.00 1.96
C VAL A 9 -0.99 -1.48 2.13
N ASN A 10 -1.17 -2.79 2.23
CA ASN A 10 -2.42 -3.43 2.63
C ASN A 10 -2.30 -3.88 4.09
N VAL A 11 -3.30 -3.59 4.91
CA VAL A 11 -3.30 -3.88 6.34
C VAL A 11 -4.51 -4.75 6.68
N ASP A 12 -4.24 -5.93 7.24
CA ASP A 12 -5.26 -6.84 7.74
C ASP A 12 -6.15 -6.18 8.82
N GLN A 13 -7.41 -6.61 8.89
CA GLN A 13 -8.42 -6.07 9.82
C GLN A 13 -7.97 -6.08 11.29
N ALA A 14 -7.20 -7.09 11.73
CA ALA A 14 -6.78 -7.22 13.13
C ALA A 14 -5.77 -6.13 13.52
N VAL A 15 -4.99 -5.65 12.56
CA VAL A 15 -4.04 -4.54 12.76
C VAL A 15 -4.70 -3.20 12.44
N SER A 16 -5.53 -3.15 11.40
CA SER A 16 -6.16 -1.91 10.93
C SER A 16 -7.16 -1.31 11.93
N ALA A 17 -7.80 -2.14 12.76
CA ALA A 17 -8.76 -1.70 13.78
C ALA A 17 -8.17 -0.70 14.79
N ARG A 18 -6.84 -0.69 14.91
CA ARG A 18 -6.08 0.19 15.81
C ARG A 18 -5.12 1.11 15.05
N ALA A 19 -5.09 1.12 13.72
CA ALA A 19 -4.15 1.92 12.94
C ALA A 19 -4.90 2.87 11.99
N GLU A 20 -4.58 4.15 12.06
CA GLU A 20 -5.18 5.22 11.23
C GLU A 20 -4.15 5.88 10.31
N ARG A 21 -2.88 5.86 10.69
CA ARG A 21 -1.79 6.53 9.99
C ARG A 21 -0.72 5.55 9.56
N LEU A 22 -0.10 5.90 8.46
CA LEU A 22 1.02 5.24 7.82
C LEU A 22 2.19 6.23 7.82
N ALA A 23 3.37 5.76 8.22
CA ALA A 23 4.64 6.41 7.95
C ALA A 23 5.63 5.38 7.40
N MET A 24 6.47 5.80 6.48
CA MET A 24 7.51 4.96 5.92
C MET A 24 8.80 5.73 5.70
N GLU A 25 9.91 5.03 5.86
CA GLU A 25 11.24 5.48 5.48
C GLU A 25 11.85 4.43 4.57
N VAL A 26 12.22 4.84 3.36
CA VAL A 26 12.77 3.97 2.32
C VAL A 26 14.20 4.38 2.04
N CYS A 27 15.15 3.48 2.25
CA CYS A 27 16.57 3.75 2.18
C CYS A 27 17.24 2.97 1.05
N TRP A 28 18.06 3.68 0.28
CA TRP A 28 18.98 3.11 -0.71
C TRP A 28 20.16 4.07 -0.91
N ASP A 29 21.32 3.53 -1.30
CA ASP A 29 22.57 4.30 -1.47
C ASP A 29 22.93 5.20 -0.28
N GLY A 30 22.64 4.75 0.95
CA GLY A 30 22.90 5.53 2.15
C GLY A 30 21.99 6.75 2.33
N THR A 31 20.99 6.97 1.46
CA THR A 31 20.00 8.04 1.58
C THR A 31 18.62 7.45 1.88
N CYS A 32 17.88 8.08 2.78
CA CYS A 32 16.53 7.68 3.13
C CYS A 32 15.51 8.74 2.70
N ARG A 33 14.40 8.30 2.13
CA ARG A 33 13.25 9.15 1.78
C ARG A 33 12.06 8.76 2.64
N ARG A 34 11.34 9.76 3.14
CA ARG A 34 10.22 9.56 4.06
C ARG A 34 8.91 9.90 3.37
N SER A 35 7.87 9.18 3.74
CA SER A 35 6.50 9.43 3.30
C SER A 35 5.55 9.10 4.44
N SER A 36 4.43 9.81 4.52
CA SER A 36 3.39 9.57 5.51
C SER A 36 2.03 9.87 4.92
N GLY A 37 1.00 9.20 5.41
CA GLY A 37 -0.37 9.39 4.96
C GLY A 37 -1.38 8.70 5.88
N GLU A 38 -2.63 8.78 5.48
CA GLU A 38 -3.73 8.12 6.17
C GLU A 38 -3.98 6.73 5.59
N LEU A 39 -4.46 5.83 6.45
CA LEU A 39 -4.96 4.53 6.05
C LEU A 39 -6.45 4.66 5.72
N MET A 40 -6.81 4.31 4.49
CA MET A 40 -8.18 4.33 4.02
C MET A 40 -8.85 2.97 4.17
N PRO A 41 -10.16 2.89 4.45
CA PRO A 41 -10.89 1.63 4.49
C PRO A 41 -10.80 0.87 3.15
N ALA A 42 -10.37 -0.39 3.20
CA ALA A 42 -10.35 -1.23 2.02
C ALA A 42 -11.76 -1.77 1.73
N THR A 43 -12.14 -1.74 0.46
CA THR A 43 -13.43 -2.23 -0.03
C THR A 43 -13.23 -3.35 -1.04
N ARG A 44 -14.27 -4.16 -1.22
CA ARG A 44 -14.40 -5.13 -2.30
C ARG A 44 -15.74 -4.92 -3.01
N PRO A 45 -15.87 -5.38 -4.26
CA PRO A 45 -17.18 -5.50 -4.90
C PRO A 45 -18.11 -6.36 -4.04
N GLY A 46 -19.33 -5.87 -3.82
CA GLY A 46 -20.44 -6.63 -3.25
C GLY A 46 -21.08 -7.54 -4.29
N GLU A 47 -22.29 -8.01 -3.98
CA GLU A 47 -23.08 -8.76 -4.94
C GLU A 47 -23.55 -7.86 -6.08
N GLN A 48 -23.47 -8.37 -7.31
CA GLN A 48 -24.01 -7.70 -8.47
C GLN A 48 -25.51 -7.93 -8.56
N THR A 49 -26.26 -6.87 -8.78
CA THR A 49 -27.69 -6.93 -9.08
C THR A 49 -27.93 -6.35 -10.47
N CYS A 50 -28.83 -6.96 -11.24
CA CYS A 50 -29.19 -6.49 -12.58
C CYS A 50 -30.69 -6.26 -12.70
N SER A 51 -31.07 -5.22 -13.43
CA SER A 51 -32.43 -4.91 -13.83
C SER A 51 -32.45 -4.64 -15.34
N GLY A 52 -33.01 -5.59 -16.10
CA GLY A 52 -32.83 -5.63 -17.55
C GLY A 52 -31.35 -5.72 -17.93
N ASP A 53 -30.91 -4.86 -18.84
CA ASP A 53 -29.53 -4.79 -19.32
C ASP A 53 -28.60 -3.94 -18.44
N THR A 54 -29.11 -3.40 -17.32
CA THR A 54 -28.30 -2.60 -16.38
C THR A 54 -27.90 -3.44 -15.17
N CYS A 55 -26.60 -3.52 -14.90
CA CYS A 55 -26.06 -4.16 -13.71
C CYS A 55 -25.37 -3.14 -12.81
N SER A 56 -25.51 -3.33 -11.50
CA SER A 56 -24.92 -2.47 -10.46
C SER A 56 -24.25 -3.29 -9.37
N VAL A 57 -23.22 -2.72 -8.74
CA VAL A 57 -22.51 -3.32 -7.62
C VAL A 57 -22.27 -2.26 -6.56
N THR A 58 -22.56 -2.58 -5.29
CA THR A 58 -22.24 -1.73 -4.15
C THR A 58 -20.92 -2.16 -3.53
N ALA A 59 -20.04 -1.21 -3.22
CA ALA A 59 -18.79 -1.50 -2.52
C ALA A 59 -19.06 -1.91 -1.06
N VAL A 60 -18.42 -2.99 -0.61
CA VAL A 60 -18.53 -3.52 0.76
C VAL A 60 -17.18 -3.40 1.45
N ARG A 61 -17.16 -2.92 2.70
CA ARG A 61 -15.92 -2.83 3.49
C ARG A 61 -15.40 -4.23 3.80
N THR A 62 -14.09 -4.40 3.67
CA THR A 62 -13.40 -5.66 3.98
C THR A 62 -12.96 -5.77 5.44
N GLY A 63 -13.01 -4.65 6.19
CA GLY A 63 -12.43 -4.54 7.53
C GLY A 63 -10.93 -4.18 7.51
N GLY A 64 -10.22 -4.50 6.44
CA GLY A 64 -8.85 -4.05 6.22
C GLY A 64 -8.75 -2.56 5.89
N LYS A 65 -7.53 -2.06 5.87
CA LYS A 65 -7.20 -0.72 5.37
C LYS A 65 -6.07 -0.80 4.34
N PHE A 66 -5.94 0.25 3.54
CA PHE A 66 -4.81 0.41 2.64
C PHE A 66 -4.26 1.84 2.68
N GLY A 67 -3.01 2.01 2.27
CA GLY A 67 -2.38 3.32 2.16
C GLY A 67 -1.31 3.31 1.09
N PHE A 68 -0.85 4.50 0.71
CA PHE A 68 0.22 4.66 -0.26
C PHE A 68 1.18 5.73 0.21
N GLY A 69 2.48 5.44 0.17
CA GLY A 69 3.52 6.44 0.35
C GLY A 69 4.23 6.69 -0.96
N THR A 70 4.12 7.91 -1.47
CA THR A 70 4.92 8.36 -2.61
C THR A 70 6.37 8.47 -2.18
N ILE A 71 7.26 7.83 -2.93
CA ILE A 71 8.70 7.85 -2.70
C ILE A 71 9.33 8.30 -4.00
N SER A 72 9.67 9.59 -4.07
CA SER A 72 10.33 10.14 -5.25
C SER A 72 11.56 9.32 -5.61
N GLY A 73 11.91 9.20 -6.89
CA GLY A 73 13.05 8.48 -7.47
C GLY A 73 13.28 7.06 -6.96
N LEU A 74 12.22 6.32 -6.66
CA LEU A 74 12.31 4.94 -6.18
C LEU A 74 12.94 4.04 -7.26
N PRO A 75 14.05 3.33 -6.97
CA PRO A 75 14.74 2.57 -8.00
C PRO A 75 14.15 1.17 -8.17
N LYS A 76 14.32 0.58 -9.37
CA LYS A 76 13.96 -0.83 -9.68
C LYS A 76 15.01 -1.83 -9.17
N ARG A 77 15.43 -1.72 -7.91
CA ARG A 77 16.44 -2.59 -7.27
C ARG A 77 16.19 -2.67 -5.76
N PRO A 78 16.87 -3.57 -5.02
CA PRO A 78 16.60 -3.74 -3.60
C PRO A 78 16.72 -2.43 -2.80
N VAL A 79 15.69 -2.15 -2.00
CA VAL A 79 15.63 -1.04 -1.03
C VAL A 79 15.21 -1.57 0.33
N GLU A 80 15.58 -0.87 1.39
CA GLU A 80 15.10 -1.15 2.74
C GLU A 80 13.93 -0.23 3.07
N VAL A 81 12.80 -0.80 3.51
CA VAL A 81 11.60 -0.07 3.91
C VAL A 81 11.37 -0.29 5.39
N ARG A 82 11.39 0.78 6.17
CA ARG A 82 10.87 0.81 7.54
C ARG A 82 9.44 1.36 7.51
N LEU A 83 8.48 0.49 7.78
CA LEU A 83 7.05 0.81 7.86
C LEU A 83 6.64 0.99 9.32
N THR A 84 5.92 2.07 9.60
CA THR A 84 5.32 2.34 10.90
C THR A 84 3.83 2.63 10.73
N LEU A 85 3.00 1.93 11.50
CA LEU A 85 1.57 2.17 11.61
C LEU A 85 1.27 2.78 12.98
N GLY A 86 0.37 3.77 13.03
CA GLY A 86 -0.01 4.44 14.27
C GLY A 86 -1.47 4.87 14.29
N ASP A 87 -1.96 5.20 15.47
CA ASP A 87 -3.30 5.75 15.73
C ASP A 87 -3.27 7.27 16.00
N GLY A 88 -2.09 7.86 16.18
CA GLY A 88 -1.91 9.26 16.59
C GLY A 88 -1.40 9.44 18.01
N GLY A 89 -1.28 8.35 18.78
CA GLY A 89 -0.57 8.32 20.03
C GLY A 89 0.95 8.37 19.85
N PRO A 90 1.70 8.46 20.97
CA PRO A 90 3.15 8.49 20.97
C PRO A 90 3.79 7.14 20.59
N GLU A 91 3.09 6.03 20.87
CA GLU A 91 3.58 4.68 20.60
C GLU A 91 2.99 4.14 19.29
N PRO A 92 3.82 3.54 18.41
CA PRO A 92 3.33 2.96 17.18
C PRO A 92 2.57 1.65 17.45
N VAL A 93 1.52 1.42 16.66
CA VAL A 93 0.79 0.14 16.61
C VAL A 93 1.70 -0.98 16.13
N LEU A 94 2.55 -0.67 15.14
CA LEU A 94 3.47 -1.60 14.52
C LEU A 94 4.64 -0.82 13.92
N THR A 95 5.86 -1.32 14.10
CA THR A 95 7.02 -0.91 13.30
C THR A 95 7.74 -2.15 12.78
N ARG A 96 7.99 -2.21 11.47
CA ARG A 96 8.69 -3.33 10.82
C ARG A 96 9.61 -2.82 9.72
N THR A 97 10.74 -3.49 9.58
CA THR A 97 11.69 -3.25 8.49
C THR A 97 11.72 -4.46 7.56
N ILE A 98 11.68 -4.22 6.27
CA ILE A 98 11.72 -5.25 5.22
C ILE A 98 12.57 -4.77 4.05
N ARG A 99 13.34 -5.68 3.43
CA ARG A 99 14.00 -5.43 2.16
C ARG A 99 13.13 -5.93 1.02
N VAL A 100 12.86 -5.08 0.04
CA VAL A 100 12.01 -5.38 -1.13
C VAL A 100 12.62 -4.83 -2.41
N THR A 101 12.15 -5.31 -3.56
CA THR A 101 12.61 -4.83 -4.87
C THR A 101 11.43 -4.23 -5.64
N PRO A 102 11.33 -2.89 -5.73
CA PRO A 102 10.31 -2.23 -6.54
C PRO A 102 10.41 -2.65 -8.01
N LYS A 103 9.26 -2.80 -8.66
CA LYS A 103 9.14 -3.25 -10.05
C LYS A 103 8.47 -2.17 -10.88
N ALA A 104 8.78 -2.12 -12.17
CA ALA A 104 8.02 -1.31 -13.12
C ALA A 104 6.54 -1.71 -13.06
N THR A 105 5.67 -0.73 -13.20
CA THR A 105 4.23 -0.95 -13.31
C THR A 105 3.79 -0.73 -14.76
N PHE A 106 2.65 -1.30 -15.14
CA PHE A 106 2.12 -1.17 -16.51
C PHE A 106 0.64 -0.80 -16.45
N PRO A 107 0.29 0.39 -15.92
CA PRO A 107 -1.09 0.77 -15.67
C PRO A 107 -1.94 0.84 -16.95
N ASN A 108 -1.30 1.08 -18.11
CA ASN A 108 -1.96 1.15 -19.42
C ASN A 108 -1.68 -0.09 -20.29
N GLY A 109 -1.13 -1.17 -19.71
CA GLY A 109 -0.69 -2.37 -20.43
C GLY A 109 0.81 -2.39 -20.77
N PRO A 110 1.40 -3.58 -21.00
CA PRO A 110 2.84 -3.75 -21.20
C PRO A 110 3.36 -3.07 -22.47
N ASP A 111 2.53 -2.96 -23.50
CA ASP A 111 2.89 -2.37 -24.79
C ASP A 111 2.85 -0.83 -24.79
N CYS A 112 2.40 -0.22 -23.69
CA CYS A 112 2.19 1.23 -23.56
C CYS A 112 3.33 1.95 -22.80
N GLY A 113 4.47 1.28 -22.62
CA GLY A 113 5.62 1.80 -21.86
C GLY A 113 5.50 1.57 -20.36
N GLU A 114 6.66 1.57 -19.68
CA GLU A 114 6.72 1.39 -18.24
C GLU A 114 6.17 2.62 -17.50
N GLY A 115 5.36 2.36 -16.47
CA GLY A 115 5.03 3.31 -15.42
C GLY A 115 6.10 3.37 -14.34
N ALA A 116 5.87 4.25 -13.36
CA ALA A 116 6.78 4.44 -12.24
C ALA A 116 6.92 3.18 -11.38
N PRO A 117 8.09 2.95 -10.74
CA PRO A 117 8.30 1.76 -9.92
C PRO A 117 7.42 1.73 -8.68
N GLN A 118 6.86 0.56 -8.37
CA GLN A 118 6.08 0.36 -7.16
C GLN A 118 6.42 -0.97 -6.48
N VAL A 119 6.05 -1.07 -5.21
CA VAL A 119 5.99 -2.33 -4.47
C VAL A 119 4.75 -2.33 -3.58
N THR A 120 4.15 -3.50 -3.40
CA THR A 120 3.07 -3.71 -2.44
C THR A 120 3.61 -4.41 -1.22
N LEU A 121 3.29 -3.89 -0.04
CA LEU A 121 3.50 -4.56 1.24
C LEU A 121 2.15 -5.03 1.78
N THR A 122 2.14 -6.22 2.36
CA THR A 122 0.98 -6.74 3.11
C THR A 122 1.37 -6.91 4.57
N VAL A 123 0.60 -6.27 5.46
CA VAL A 123 0.66 -6.44 6.91
C VAL A 123 -0.39 -7.47 7.31
N ALA A 124 0.05 -8.64 7.74
CA ALA A 124 -0.84 -9.72 8.16
C ALA A 124 -1.42 -9.50 9.56
N ALA A 125 -2.37 -10.33 9.95
CA ALA A 125 -3.07 -10.25 11.24
C ALA A 125 -2.12 -10.30 12.46
N ASP A 126 -1.00 -11.03 12.35
CA ASP A 126 0.03 -11.15 13.37
C ASP A 126 1.06 -10.00 13.37
N GLY A 127 0.90 -9.03 12.47
CA GLY A 127 1.82 -7.90 12.31
C GLY A 127 3.10 -8.24 11.54
N THR A 128 3.19 -9.41 10.90
CA THR A 128 4.24 -9.69 9.92
C THR A 128 4.04 -8.86 8.65
N VAL A 129 5.14 -8.48 8.01
CA VAL A 129 5.14 -7.69 6.77
C VAL A 129 5.83 -8.49 5.68
N ARG A 130 5.20 -8.57 4.50
CA ARG A 130 5.72 -9.27 3.33
C ARG A 130 5.49 -8.46 2.06
N GLU A 131 6.32 -8.70 1.04
CA GLU A 131 6.01 -8.28 -0.33
C GLU A 131 4.70 -8.96 -0.77
N GLY A 132 3.83 -8.18 -1.40
CA GLY A 132 2.50 -8.58 -1.88
C GLY A 132 2.52 -9.20 -3.27
#